data_AF-A0A0G1MW87-F1
#
_entry.id   AF-A0A0G1MW87-F1
#
_cell.length_a   1.000
_cell.length_b   1.000
_cell.length_c   1.000
_cell.angle_alpha   90.00
_cell.angle_beta   90.00
_cell.angle_gamma   90.00
#
_symmetry.space_group_name_H-M   'P 1'
#
loop_
_entity.id
_entity.type
_entity.pdbx_description
1 polymer ?
#
loop_
_entity_poly.entity_id
_entity_poly.type
_entity_poly.pdbx_seq_one_letter_code
_entity_poly.pdbx_strand_id
1 'polypeptide(L)'
;MRIYSVSEYNQLIKSALEVEVGLIGVQGEVTDFRVQKDRLVYFELKDTEARCLCFMMVWDLHWKITDGMEIKAYGVPSIFQKTGGLHLRVTEIELVGAGALRQQFEMLKKKLEAEGLFAPERKRTLPKFPERIGLITSPGAAAYDDVLRVLKNRWGGLEIQFYPVSVQGFGAVEQICAAFEYFNAVTPPNLPLHKGREYSGVDVIILTRGGGSLEDLQAFNSEAVARAVFGAKIPVVCGVGHERDVSIADLVADVRAATPSNAAEIVVPSREEVIRQVDYFMSRSRKRGWCVCAFFARTERTVGLYVADIAEFESFEYFSARIQRGFQKRKGGAKL
;
A
#
# COMPACT_ATOMS: atom_id res chain seq x y z
N MET A 1 10.19 -46.92 -33.03
CA MET A 1 9.08 -46.26 -32.31
C MET A 1 9.06 -46.80 -30.90
N ARG A 2 9.21 -45.96 -29.87
CA ARG A 2 9.19 -46.38 -28.47
C ARG A 2 7.74 -46.64 -28.04
N ILE A 3 7.49 -47.74 -27.34
CA ILE A 3 6.19 -48.05 -26.72
C ILE A 3 6.25 -47.60 -25.26
N TYR A 4 5.27 -46.82 -24.82
CA TYR A 4 5.15 -46.34 -23.44
C TYR A 4 4.09 -47.15 -22.70
N SER A 5 4.30 -47.42 -21.42
CA SER A 5 3.22 -47.83 -20.51
C SER A 5 2.22 -46.69 -20.32
N VAL A 6 1.00 -47.01 -19.88
CA VAL A 6 -0.07 -46.01 -19.64
C VAL A 6 0.39 -44.91 -18.67
N SER A 7 1.11 -45.29 -17.60
CA SER A 7 1.67 -44.34 -16.64
C SER A 7 2.75 -43.44 -17.24
N GLU A 8 3.66 -44.00 -18.04
CA GLU A 8 4.70 -43.21 -18.71
C GLU A 8 4.10 -42.25 -19.73
N TYR A 9 3.06 -42.66 -20.47
CA TYR A 9 2.33 -41.79 -21.39
C TYR A 9 1.69 -40.61 -20.65
N ASN A 10 0.92 -40.85 -19.59
CA ASN A 10 0.28 -39.79 -18.82
C ASN A 10 1.29 -38.84 -18.17
N GLN A 11 2.41 -39.37 -17.68
CA GLN A 11 3.48 -38.55 -17.10
C GLN A 11 4.18 -37.70 -18.16
N LEU A 12 4.43 -38.25 -19.36
CA LEU A 12 5.03 -37.52 -20.47
C LEU A 12 4.15 -36.35 -20.90
N ILE A 13 2.84 -36.58 -21.11
CA ILE A 13 1.90 -35.53 -21.51
C ILE A 13 1.77 -34.47 -20.41
N LYS A 14 1.67 -34.89 -19.13
CA LYS A 14 1.63 -33.97 -18.01
C LYS A 14 2.85 -33.03 -18.00
N SER A 15 4.06 -33.59 -18.07
CA SER A 15 5.29 -32.80 -18.03
C SER A 15 5.40 -31.83 -19.22
N ALA A 16 5.01 -32.27 -20.43
CA ALA A 16 5.02 -31.42 -21.61
C ALA A 16 4.02 -30.25 -21.47
N LEU A 17 2.80 -30.54 -20.98
CA LEU A 17 1.75 -29.54 -20.80
C LEU A 17 2.12 -28.51 -19.73
N GLU A 18 2.64 -28.95 -18.59
CA GLU A 18 3.02 -28.06 -17.48
C GLU A 18 4.17 -27.12 -17.87
N VAL A 19 5.09 -27.56 -18.74
CA VAL A 19 6.21 -26.74 -19.23
C VAL A 19 5.77 -25.76 -20.31
N GLU A 20 5.01 -26.22 -21.31
CA GLU A 20 4.66 -25.37 -22.46
C GLU A 20 3.57 -24.34 -22.16
N VAL A 21 2.58 -24.72 -21.34
CA VAL A 21 1.44 -23.83 -21.06
C VAL A 21 1.72 -22.94 -19.85
N GLY A 22 2.37 -23.48 -18.81
CA GLY A 22 2.66 -22.76 -17.58
C GLY A 22 1.39 -22.25 -16.87
N LEU A 23 1.49 -21.07 -16.25
CA LEU A 23 0.40 -20.42 -15.53
C LEU A 23 -0.56 -19.73 -16.51
N ILE A 24 -1.85 -20.08 -16.46
CA ILE A 24 -2.90 -19.50 -17.29
C ILE A 24 -4.10 -19.07 -16.46
N GLY A 25 -4.88 -18.12 -16.99
CA GLY A 25 -6.19 -17.73 -16.47
C GLY A 25 -7.31 -18.26 -17.36
N VAL A 26 -8.35 -18.84 -16.75
CA VAL A 26 -9.56 -19.32 -17.42
C VAL A 26 -10.77 -18.66 -16.77
N GLN A 27 -11.63 -18.04 -17.58
CA GLN A 27 -12.88 -17.44 -17.12
C GLN A 27 -14.07 -18.32 -17.47
N GLY A 28 -15.02 -18.46 -16.56
CA GLY A 28 -16.26 -19.18 -16.82
C GLY A 28 -17.21 -19.19 -15.63
N GLU A 29 -18.41 -19.75 -15.85
CA GLU A 29 -19.39 -19.98 -14.80
C GLU A 29 -19.02 -21.24 -14.01
N VAL A 30 -19.01 -21.14 -12.68
CA VAL A 30 -18.79 -22.25 -11.77
C VAL A 30 -19.98 -23.19 -11.80
N THR A 31 -19.71 -24.48 -11.96
CA THR A 31 -20.69 -25.56 -11.81
C THR A 31 -20.08 -26.73 -11.05
N ASP A 32 -20.94 -27.51 -10.42
CA ASP A 32 -20.54 -28.75 -9.74
C ASP A 32 -19.50 -28.52 -8.62
N PHE A 33 -19.63 -27.42 -7.87
CA PHE A 33 -18.75 -27.11 -6.76
C PHE A 33 -18.90 -28.13 -5.63
N ARG A 34 -17.79 -28.79 -5.29
CA ARG A 34 -17.74 -29.84 -4.27
C ARG A 34 -16.46 -29.74 -3.44
N VAL A 35 -16.60 -29.84 -2.12
CA VAL A 35 -15.47 -29.96 -1.20
C VAL A 35 -15.32 -31.41 -0.78
N GLN A 36 -14.16 -32.01 -1.04
CA GLN A 36 -13.84 -33.39 -0.70
C GLN A 36 -12.88 -33.45 0.49
N LYS A 37 -13.34 -34.11 1.57
CA LYS A 37 -12.56 -34.38 2.79
C LYS A 37 -11.92 -33.12 3.40
N ASP A 38 -12.59 -31.97 3.27
CA ASP A 38 -12.12 -30.65 3.72
C ASP A 38 -10.69 -30.29 3.28
N ARG A 39 -10.21 -30.89 2.19
CA ARG A 39 -8.84 -30.73 1.70
C ARG A 39 -8.77 -30.30 0.25
N LEU A 40 -9.61 -30.88 -0.59
CA LEU A 40 -9.63 -30.61 -2.03
C LEU A 40 -10.97 -30.03 -2.44
N VAL A 41 -10.92 -28.97 -3.21
CA VAL A 41 -12.08 -28.35 -3.86
C VAL A 41 -12.05 -28.77 -5.32
N TYR A 42 -13.18 -29.28 -5.80
CA TYR A 42 -13.41 -29.60 -7.20
C TYR A 42 -14.57 -28.76 -7.71
N PHE A 43 -14.43 -28.24 -8.93
CA PHE A 43 -15.49 -27.53 -9.63
C PHE A 43 -15.21 -27.59 -11.13
N GLU A 44 -16.22 -27.31 -11.94
CA GLU A 44 -16.07 -27.12 -13.38
C GLU A 44 -16.28 -25.65 -13.72
N LEU A 45 -15.49 -25.11 -14.63
CA LEU A 45 -15.79 -23.85 -15.31
C LEU A 45 -16.41 -24.17 -16.65
N LYS A 46 -17.58 -23.61 -16.94
CA LYS A 46 -18.20 -23.72 -18.27
C LYS A 46 -18.29 -22.35 -18.94
N ASP A 47 -18.20 -22.38 -20.26
CA ASP A 47 -18.64 -21.28 -21.13
C ASP A 47 -19.75 -21.79 -22.06
N THR A 48 -19.99 -21.11 -23.17
CA THR A 48 -21.02 -21.50 -24.14
C THR A 48 -20.70 -22.77 -24.93
N GLU A 49 -19.43 -23.15 -25.05
CA GLU A 49 -18.96 -24.23 -25.94
C GLU A 49 -18.25 -25.37 -25.22
N ALA A 50 -17.63 -25.10 -24.07
CA ALA A 50 -16.69 -25.99 -23.42
C ALA A 50 -16.82 -25.97 -21.90
N ARG A 51 -16.16 -26.96 -21.28
CA ARG A 51 -15.99 -27.05 -19.84
C ARG A 51 -14.55 -27.40 -19.47
N CYS A 52 -14.10 -26.87 -18.35
CA CYS A 52 -12.77 -27.07 -17.79
C CYS A 52 -12.88 -27.62 -16.36
N LEU A 53 -12.35 -28.83 -16.14
CA LEU A 53 -12.33 -29.44 -14.81
C LEU A 53 -11.26 -28.77 -13.96
N CYS A 54 -11.63 -28.25 -12.80
CA CYS A 54 -10.73 -27.54 -11.91
C CYS A 54 -10.57 -28.29 -10.59
N PHE A 55 -9.38 -28.20 -10.00
CA PHE A 55 -9.18 -28.57 -8.61
C PHE A 55 -8.19 -27.63 -7.93
N MET A 56 -8.40 -27.38 -6.65
CA MET A 56 -7.50 -26.61 -5.79
C MET A 56 -7.52 -27.13 -4.36
N MET A 57 -6.56 -26.68 -3.55
CA MET A 57 -6.59 -26.96 -2.12
C MET A 57 -7.55 -26.00 -1.42
N VAL A 58 -8.19 -26.47 -0.34
CA VAL A 58 -9.13 -25.65 0.43
C VAL A 58 -8.47 -24.39 1.01
N TRP A 59 -7.18 -24.44 1.38
CA TRP A 59 -6.46 -23.27 1.90
C TRP A 59 -6.12 -22.23 0.84
N ASP A 60 -6.11 -22.60 -0.45
CA ASP A 60 -5.93 -21.65 -1.55
C ASP A 60 -7.27 -20.95 -1.91
N LEU A 61 -8.40 -21.45 -1.37
CA LEU A 61 -9.74 -20.91 -1.61
C LEU A 61 -10.01 -19.73 -0.65
N HIS A 62 -9.54 -18.55 -1.04
CA HIS A 62 -9.75 -17.31 -0.29
C HIS A 62 -11.15 -16.72 -0.45
N TRP A 63 -11.88 -17.14 -1.49
CA TRP A 63 -13.20 -16.62 -1.83
C TRP A 63 -14.28 -17.68 -1.68
N LYS A 64 -15.44 -17.30 -1.14
CA LYS A 64 -16.60 -18.18 -1.11
C LYS A 64 -17.27 -18.20 -2.48
N ILE A 65 -17.05 -19.26 -3.25
CA ILE A 65 -17.68 -19.51 -4.55
C ILE A 65 -18.88 -20.46 -4.41
N THR A 66 -19.85 -20.32 -5.30
CA THR A 66 -21.02 -21.21 -5.43
C THR A 66 -21.34 -21.41 -6.91
N ASP A 67 -22.08 -22.47 -7.22
CA ASP A 67 -22.59 -22.71 -8.57
C ASP A 67 -23.37 -21.49 -9.10
N GLY A 68 -23.18 -21.20 -10.39
CA GLY A 68 -23.76 -20.05 -11.08
C GLY A 68 -22.97 -18.74 -10.97
N MET A 69 -21.87 -18.71 -10.20
CA MET A 69 -20.98 -17.54 -10.15
C MET A 69 -20.03 -17.53 -11.34
N GLU A 70 -19.78 -16.37 -11.93
CA GLU A 70 -18.73 -16.19 -12.92
C GLU A 70 -17.41 -15.82 -12.23
N ILE A 71 -16.34 -16.54 -12.55
CA ILE A 71 -15.01 -16.34 -11.96
C ILE A 71 -13.91 -16.43 -13.01
N LYS A 72 -12.74 -15.87 -12.69
CA LYS A 72 -11.47 -16.20 -13.34
C LYS A 72 -10.67 -17.10 -12.42
N ALA A 73 -10.25 -18.27 -12.88
CA ALA A 73 -9.37 -19.17 -12.17
C ALA A 73 -7.98 -19.15 -12.81
N TYR A 74 -6.95 -18.94 -11.99
CA TYR A 74 -5.56 -18.97 -12.40
C TYR A 74 -4.90 -20.26 -11.94
N GLY A 75 -4.19 -20.95 -12.83
CA GLY A 75 -3.60 -22.24 -12.52
C GLY A 75 -2.76 -22.83 -13.62
N VAL A 76 -2.25 -24.04 -13.38
CA VAL A 76 -1.44 -24.78 -14.35
C VAL A 76 -2.23 -25.98 -14.85
N PRO A 77 -2.38 -26.18 -16.17
CA PRO A 77 -3.00 -27.36 -16.72
C PRO A 77 -2.23 -28.62 -16.33
N SER A 78 -2.93 -29.68 -15.96
CA SER A 78 -2.34 -30.91 -15.45
C SER A 78 -3.19 -32.12 -15.80
N ILE A 79 -2.56 -33.30 -15.90
CA ILE A 79 -3.26 -34.56 -16.16
C ILE A 79 -3.40 -35.37 -14.86
N PHE A 80 -4.62 -35.84 -14.58
CA PHE A 80 -4.84 -36.79 -13.50
C PHE A 80 -4.32 -38.17 -13.88
N GLN A 81 -3.19 -38.57 -13.31
CA GLN A 81 -2.42 -39.75 -13.75
C GLN A 81 -3.23 -41.05 -13.84
N LYS A 82 -4.24 -41.23 -12.98
CA LYS A 82 -5.05 -42.46 -12.94
C LYS A 82 -6.08 -42.55 -14.07
N THR A 83 -6.64 -41.43 -14.50
CA THR A 83 -7.73 -41.41 -15.50
C THR A 83 -7.31 -40.80 -16.83
N GLY A 84 -6.17 -40.10 -16.88
CA GLY A 84 -5.77 -39.30 -18.03
C GLY A 84 -6.60 -38.02 -18.21
N GLY A 85 -7.49 -37.69 -17.26
CA GLY A 85 -8.33 -36.50 -17.35
C GLY A 85 -7.51 -35.22 -17.31
N LEU A 86 -7.85 -34.25 -18.17
CA LEU A 86 -7.28 -32.92 -18.16
C LEU A 86 -7.98 -32.06 -17.11
N HIS A 87 -7.18 -31.47 -16.23
CA HIS A 87 -7.65 -30.56 -15.20
C HIS A 87 -6.82 -29.28 -15.19
N LEU A 88 -7.41 -28.17 -14.76
CA LEU A 88 -6.69 -27.00 -14.31
C LEU A 88 -6.41 -27.16 -12.81
N ARG A 89 -5.12 -27.22 -12.43
CA ARG A 89 -4.71 -27.12 -11.03
C ARG A 89 -4.73 -25.64 -10.66
N VAL A 90 -5.83 -25.20 -10.07
CA VAL A 90 -6.08 -23.81 -9.72
C VAL A 90 -5.28 -23.43 -8.48
N THR A 91 -4.64 -22.28 -8.54
CA THR A 91 -3.84 -21.68 -7.46
C THR A 91 -4.49 -20.42 -6.91
N GLU A 92 -5.25 -19.67 -7.71
CA GLU A 92 -5.96 -18.47 -7.27
C GLU A 92 -7.27 -18.30 -8.06
N ILE A 93 -8.25 -17.65 -7.44
CA ILE A 93 -9.54 -17.31 -8.05
C ILE A 93 -9.78 -15.81 -7.88
N GLU A 94 -10.31 -15.17 -8.92
CA GLU A 94 -10.82 -13.80 -8.91
C GLU A 94 -12.32 -13.83 -9.25
N LEU A 95 -13.14 -13.12 -8.47
CA LEU A 95 -14.57 -13.06 -8.70
C LEU A 95 -14.89 -12.09 -9.83
N VAL A 96 -15.84 -12.45 -10.70
CA VAL A 96 -16.31 -11.59 -11.78
C VAL A 96 -17.74 -11.14 -11.49
N GLY A 97 -18.03 -9.87 -11.81
CA GLY A 97 -19.38 -9.31 -11.73
C GLY A 97 -19.65 -8.50 -10.46
N ALA A 98 -20.14 -7.28 -10.64
CA ALA A 98 -20.37 -6.30 -9.58
C ALA A 98 -21.28 -6.80 -8.43
N GLY A 99 -22.25 -7.67 -8.72
CA GLY A 99 -23.15 -8.23 -7.70
C GLY A 99 -22.44 -9.15 -6.71
N ALA A 100 -21.65 -10.11 -7.22
CA ALA A 100 -20.86 -11.03 -6.40
C ALA A 100 -19.80 -10.28 -5.58
N LEU A 101 -19.11 -9.33 -6.21
CA LEU A 101 -18.12 -8.47 -5.56
C LEU A 101 -18.72 -7.69 -4.38
N ARG A 102 -19.89 -7.08 -4.60
CA ARG A 102 -20.58 -6.29 -3.58
C ARG A 102 -21.07 -7.14 -2.42
N GLN A 103 -21.60 -8.34 -2.69
CA GLN A 103 -22.05 -9.24 -1.64
C GLN A 103 -20.89 -9.67 -0.73
N GLN A 104 -19.75 -10.05 -1.31
CA GLN A 104 -18.56 -10.43 -0.55
C GLN A 104 -18.00 -9.26 0.26
N PHE A 105 -17.96 -8.06 -0.34
CA PHE A 105 -17.57 -6.85 0.37
C PHE A 105 -18.43 -6.62 1.61
N GLU A 106 -19.76 -6.67 1.49
CA GLU A 106 -20.68 -6.46 2.62
C GLU A 106 -20.55 -7.55 3.70
N MET A 107 -20.34 -8.81 3.29
CA MET A 107 -20.11 -9.92 4.22
C MET A 107 -18.81 -9.72 5.01
N LEU A 108 -17.72 -9.41 4.33
CA LEU A 108 -16.41 -9.19 4.96
C LEU A 108 -16.42 -7.94 5.83
N LYS A 109 -17.03 -6.85 5.35
CA LYS A 109 -17.19 -5.62 6.12
C LYS A 109 -17.88 -5.89 7.45
N LYS A 110 -19.04 -6.57 7.44
CA LYS A 110 -19.76 -6.92 8.68
C LYS A 110 -18.92 -7.76 9.64
N LYS A 111 -18.18 -8.73 9.11
CA LYS A 111 -17.28 -9.59 9.92
C LYS A 111 -16.20 -8.76 10.61
N LEU A 112 -15.46 -7.94 9.86
CA LEU A 112 -14.34 -7.16 10.39
C LEU A 112 -14.80 -5.99 11.27
N GLU A 113 -15.99 -5.44 11.01
CA GLU A 113 -16.63 -4.45 11.87
C GLU A 113 -16.98 -5.05 13.24
N ALA A 114 -17.54 -6.27 13.26
CA ALA A 114 -17.82 -7.00 14.50
C ALA A 114 -16.55 -7.35 15.30
N GLU A 115 -15.42 -7.57 14.62
CA GLU A 115 -14.10 -7.73 15.22
C GLU A 115 -13.45 -6.40 15.67
N GLY A 116 -14.06 -5.25 15.35
CA GLY A 116 -13.59 -3.92 15.76
C GLY A 116 -12.44 -3.36 14.92
N LEU A 117 -12.15 -3.92 13.73
CA LEU A 117 -11.03 -3.45 12.90
C LEU A 117 -11.21 -2.01 12.39
N PHE A 118 -12.43 -1.50 12.38
CA PHE A 118 -12.76 -0.15 11.91
C PHE A 118 -12.91 0.87 13.06
N ALA A 119 -12.70 0.46 14.31
CA ALA A 119 -12.93 1.30 15.49
C ALA A 119 -12.13 2.62 15.42
N PRO A 120 -12.76 3.80 15.59
CA PRO A 120 -12.07 5.08 15.54
C PRO A 120 -10.94 5.19 16.58
N GLU A 121 -11.08 4.55 17.74
CA GLU A 121 -10.16 4.63 18.87
C GLU A 121 -8.80 3.98 18.58
N ARG A 122 -8.72 3.06 17.60
CA ARG A 122 -7.44 2.46 17.18
C ARG A 122 -6.69 3.31 16.17
N LYS A 123 -7.36 4.25 15.50
CA LYS A 123 -6.79 5.01 14.39
C LYS A 123 -5.81 6.04 14.95
N ARG A 124 -4.56 5.95 14.50
CA ARG A 124 -3.45 6.78 14.98
C ARG A 124 -3.44 8.12 14.28
N THR A 125 -3.05 9.16 15.01
CA THR A 125 -2.82 10.49 14.43
C THR A 125 -1.57 10.47 13.57
N LEU A 126 -1.63 11.15 12.42
CA LEU A 126 -0.48 11.29 11.54
C LEU A 126 0.59 12.22 12.15
N PRO A 127 1.89 11.97 11.89
CA PRO A 127 2.95 12.89 12.25
C PRO A 127 2.77 14.22 11.53
N LYS A 128 2.91 15.34 12.26
CA LYS A 128 2.69 16.68 11.68
C LYS A 128 3.75 17.08 10.64
N PHE A 129 4.98 16.60 10.81
CA PHE A 129 6.12 16.85 9.93
C PHE A 129 6.84 15.53 9.69
N PRO A 130 6.35 14.67 8.77
CA PRO A 130 7.06 13.45 8.43
C PRO A 130 8.40 13.78 7.77
N GLU A 131 9.44 13.00 8.05
CA GLU A 131 10.72 13.04 7.32
C GLU A 131 10.79 11.91 6.30
N ARG A 132 10.14 10.78 6.59
CA ARG A 132 10.20 9.56 5.79
C ARG A 132 8.84 8.95 5.50
N ILE A 133 8.58 8.67 4.23
CA ILE A 133 7.30 8.14 3.76
C ILE A 133 7.53 6.79 3.08
N GLY A 134 6.86 5.75 3.58
CA GLY A 134 6.75 4.47 2.88
C GLY A 134 5.68 4.58 1.81
N LEU A 135 5.99 4.24 0.55
CA LEU A 135 5.02 4.27 -0.54
C LEU A 135 4.80 2.85 -1.08
N ILE A 136 3.56 2.36 -0.99
CA ILE A 136 3.12 1.08 -1.52
C ILE A 136 2.15 1.36 -2.67
N THR A 137 2.59 1.07 -3.90
CA THR A 137 1.81 1.20 -5.14
C THR A 137 2.49 0.41 -6.26
N SER A 138 1.86 0.31 -7.42
CA SER A 138 2.45 -0.34 -8.58
C SER A 138 3.55 0.50 -9.25
N PRO A 139 4.63 -0.17 -9.71
CA PRO A 139 5.68 0.49 -10.45
C PRO A 139 5.13 1.04 -11.77
N GLY A 140 5.47 2.28 -12.11
CA GLY A 140 5.07 2.92 -13.38
C GLY A 140 3.58 3.29 -13.49
N ALA A 141 2.80 3.21 -12.41
CA ALA A 141 1.43 3.70 -12.40
C ALA A 141 1.36 5.21 -12.18
N ALA A 142 0.37 5.87 -12.79
CA ALA A 142 0.12 7.30 -12.61
C ALA A 142 -0.01 7.71 -11.14
N ALA A 143 -0.54 6.82 -10.27
CA ALA A 143 -0.62 7.06 -8.83
C ALA A 143 0.74 7.31 -8.17
N TYR A 144 1.79 6.62 -8.61
CA TYR A 144 3.16 6.83 -8.08
C TYR A 144 3.62 8.25 -8.40
N ASP A 145 3.53 8.65 -9.67
CA ASP A 145 3.97 9.98 -10.12
C ASP A 145 3.12 11.10 -9.50
N ASP A 146 1.82 10.89 -9.34
CA ASP A 146 0.92 11.83 -8.70
C ASP A 146 1.27 12.07 -7.24
N VAL A 147 1.51 11.01 -6.46
CA VAL A 147 1.97 11.12 -5.07
C VAL A 147 3.29 11.87 -5.01
N LEU A 148 4.29 11.46 -5.81
CA LEU A 148 5.60 12.11 -5.81
C LEU A 148 5.54 13.59 -6.16
N ARG A 149 4.75 13.95 -7.17
CA ARG A 149 4.58 15.33 -7.62
C ARG A 149 3.97 16.19 -6.51
N VAL A 150 2.91 15.71 -5.86
CA VAL A 150 2.25 16.43 -4.76
C VAL A 150 3.18 16.58 -3.58
N LEU A 151 3.86 15.50 -3.17
CA LEU A 151 4.82 15.54 -2.06
C LEU A 151 5.88 16.61 -2.32
N LYS A 152 6.57 16.57 -3.47
CA LYS A 152 7.63 17.54 -3.84
C LYS A 152 7.14 18.99 -3.90
N ASN A 153 5.95 19.22 -4.43
CA ASN A 153 5.42 20.58 -4.60
C ASN A 153 4.92 21.17 -3.28
N ARG A 154 4.28 20.35 -2.44
CA ARG A 154 3.66 20.80 -1.19
C ARG A 154 4.67 20.87 -0.04
N TRP A 155 5.70 20.02 -0.06
CA TRP A 155 6.70 19.88 1.00
C TRP A 155 8.08 19.47 0.44
N GLY A 156 9.18 19.98 1.02
CA GLY A 156 10.56 19.65 0.58
C GLY A 156 11.13 18.42 1.27
N GLY A 157 12.43 18.12 1.11
CA GLY A 157 13.27 17.35 2.07
C GLY A 157 12.74 16.01 2.64
N LEU A 158 11.87 15.32 1.92
CA LEU A 158 11.33 14.00 2.30
C LEU A 158 12.18 12.88 1.71
N GLU A 159 12.36 11.82 2.48
CA GLU A 159 12.91 10.56 2.00
C GLU A 159 11.75 9.58 1.73
N ILE A 160 11.67 9.08 0.49
CA ILE A 160 10.58 8.21 0.05
C ILE A 160 11.13 6.80 -0.13
N GLN A 161 10.64 5.88 0.69
CA GLN A 161 10.96 4.47 0.61
C GLN A 161 9.85 3.77 -0.18
N PHE A 162 10.12 3.50 -1.45
CA PHE A 162 9.17 2.86 -2.36
C PHE A 162 9.26 1.34 -2.27
N TYR A 163 8.13 0.67 -2.04
CA TYR A 163 8.00 -0.78 -2.15
C TYR A 163 7.01 -1.11 -3.29
N PRO A 164 7.50 -1.54 -4.47
CA PRO A 164 6.63 -1.81 -5.61
C PRO A 164 5.79 -3.06 -5.37
N VAL A 165 4.48 -2.97 -5.61
CA VAL A 165 3.55 -4.10 -5.53
C VAL A 165 2.59 -4.10 -6.71
N SER A 166 2.17 -5.27 -7.16
CA SER A 166 0.95 -5.38 -7.98
C SER A 166 -0.25 -4.89 -7.17
N VAL A 167 -1.03 -3.98 -7.75
CA VAL A 167 -2.24 -3.41 -7.11
C VAL A 167 -3.53 -4.08 -7.59
N GLN A 168 -3.42 -5.02 -8.53
CA GLN A 168 -4.53 -5.80 -9.10
C GLN A 168 -3.99 -7.11 -9.68
N GLY A 169 -4.91 -8.06 -9.90
CA GLY A 169 -4.63 -9.36 -10.50
C GLY A 169 -3.85 -10.30 -9.57
N PHE A 170 -3.42 -11.41 -10.17
CA PHE A 170 -2.76 -12.54 -9.49
C PHE A 170 -1.57 -12.10 -8.64
N GLY A 171 -1.52 -12.55 -7.39
CA GLY A 171 -0.42 -12.27 -6.47
C GLY A 171 -0.40 -10.87 -5.84
N ALA A 172 -1.39 -10.01 -6.12
CA ALA A 172 -1.43 -8.65 -5.58
C ALA A 172 -1.61 -8.63 -4.04
N VAL A 173 -2.46 -9.51 -3.51
CA VAL A 173 -2.74 -9.62 -2.07
C VAL A 173 -1.47 -9.95 -1.30
N GLU A 174 -0.72 -10.95 -1.78
CA GLU A 174 0.52 -11.44 -1.18
C GLU A 174 1.59 -10.37 -1.20
N GLN A 175 1.75 -9.67 -2.32
CA GLN A 175 2.73 -8.58 -2.46
C GLN A 175 2.41 -7.40 -1.53
N ILE A 176 1.14 -7.01 -1.42
CA ILE A 176 0.70 -5.94 -0.50
C ILE A 176 0.98 -6.36 0.95
N CYS A 177 0.66 -7.60 1.34
CA CYS A 177 0.94 -8.10 2.69
C CYS A 177 2.45 -8.10 2.98
N ALA A 178 3.26 -8.58 2.03
CA ALA A 178 4.72 -8.58 2.15
C ALA A 178 5.30 -7.17 2.30
N ALA A 179 4.71 -6.17 1.65
CA ALA A 179 5.12 -4.77 1.81
C ALA A 179 4.89 -4.27 3.25
N PHE A 180 3.74 -4.58 3.85
CA PHE A 180 3.48 -4.25 5.26
C PHE A 180 4.41 -4.99 6.22
N GLU A 181 4.68 -6.27 5.96
CA GLU A 181 5.66 -7.04 6.74
C GLU A 181 7.06 -6.43 6.67
N TYR A 182 7.49 -6.03 5.47
CA TYR A 182 8.76 -5.33 5.27
C TYR A 182 8.83 -4.05 6.10
N PHE A 183 7.85 -3.15 5.98
CA PHE A 183 7.85 -1.89 6.74
C PHE A 183 7.78 -2.10 8.25
N ASN A 184 7.07 -3.13 8.70
CA ASN A 184 7.00 -3.52 10.12
C ASN A 184 8.33 -4.11 10.66
N ALA A 185 9.14 -4.71 9.79
CA ALA A 185 10.43 -5.30 10.14
C ALA A 185 11.55 -4.25 10.19
N VAL A 186 11.58 -3.32 9.23
CA VAL A 186 12.58 -2.22 9.20
C VAL A 186 12.32 -1.13 10.23
N THR A 187 11.13 -1.14 10.84
CA THR A 187 10.71 -0.19 11.88
C THR A 187 10.88 -0.82 13.28
N PRO A 188 11.90 -0.40 14.06
CA PRO A 188 12.15 -0.97 15.38
C PRO A 188 10.99 -0.67 16.35
N PRO A 189 10.61 -1.63 17.22
CA PRO A 189 9.58 -1.43 18.22
C PRO A 189 10.04 -0.40 19.28
N ASN A 190 9.15 0.52 19.66
CA ASN A 190 9.29 1.47 20.77
C ASN A 190 10.18 2.71 20.57
N LEU A 191 10.61 3.05 19.36
CA LEU A 191 11.24 4.35 19.15
C LEU A 191 10.16 5.43 18.95
N PRO A 192 10.19 6.55 19.70
CA PRO A 192 9.40 7.71 19.32
C PRO A 192 9.75 8.06 17.88
N LEU A 193 8.72 8.20 17.02
CA LEU A 193 8.82 8.91 15.76
C LEU A 193 9.68 10.15 16.06
N HIS A 194 10.85 10.27 15.42
CA HIS A 194 11.91 11.24 15.70
C HIS A 194 12.89 10.88 16.82
N LYS A 195 14.06 10.35 16.43
CA LYS A 195 15.38 10.86 16.85
C LYS A 195 16.54 10.18 16.09
N GLY A 196 17.01 10.82 15.00
CA GLY A 196 18.37 10.66 14.48
C GLY A 196 18.51 9.99 13.11
N ARG A 197 19.64 10.27 12.43
CA ARG A 197 19.98 9.81 11.07
C ARG A 197 20.31 8.32 10.94
N GLU A 198 20.43 7.59 12.06
CA GLU A 198 20.68 6.14 12.08
C GLU A 198 19.40 5.30 12.04
N TYR A 199 18.24 5.94 12.08
CA TYR A 199 16.97 5.26 11.88
C TYR A 199 16.86 4.77 10.44
N SER A 200 16.19 3.65 10.19
CA SER A 200 15.89 3.11 8.85
C SER A 200 14.40 2.89 8.59
N GLY A 201 13.53 3.22 9.55
CA GLY A 201 12.07 3.10 9.39
C GLY A 201 11.44 4.34 8.73
N VAL A 202 10.15 4.24 8.45
CA VAL A 202 9.31 5.32 7.91
C VAL A 202 8.36 5.87 8.96
N ASP A 203 7.93 7.12 8.82
CA ASP A 203 7.03 7.79 9.78
C ASP A 203 5.55 7.53 9.47
N VAL A 204 5.25 7.26 8.20
CA VAL A 204 3.90 7.05 7.67
C VAL A 204 3.98 6.20 6.40
N ILE A 205 2.99 5.35 6.19
CA ILE A 205 2.83 4.56 4.97
C ILE A 205 1.68 5.13 4.15
N ILE A 206 1.91 5.34 2.86
CA ILE A 206 0.87 5.60 1.87
C ILE A 206 0.64 4.31 1.09
N LEU A 207 -0.54 3.72 1.23
CA LEU A 207 -1.04 2.65 0.37
C LEU A 207 -1.96 3.30 -0.66
N THR A 208 -1.65 3.15 -1.95
CA THR A 208 -2.44 3.78 -2.99
C THR A 208 -2.49 2.92 -4.24
N ARG A 209 -3.48 3.19 -5.08
CA ARG A 209 -3.59 2.61 -6.42
C ARG A 209 -4.00 3.70 -7.42
N GLY A 210 -3.78 3.49 -8.72
CA GLY A 210 -4.32 4.36 -9.76
C GLY A 210 -5.83 4.22 -9.99
N GLY A 211 -6.32 4.80 -11.09
CA GLY A 211 -7.67 4.49 -11.58
C GLY A 211 -7.79 3.01 -11.94
N GLY A 212 -9.02 2.52 -12.03
CA GLY A 212 -9.32 1.13 -12.37
C GLY A 212 -10.78 0.81 -12.10
N SER A 213 -11.22 -0.38 -12.45
CA SER A 213 -12.60 -0.83 -12.24
C SER A 213 -12.82 -1.32 -10.79
N LEU A 214 -14.07 -1.70 -10.47
CA LEU A 214 -14.40 -2.31 -9.17
C LEU A 214 -13.72 -3.66 -9.00
N GLU A 215 -13.54 -4.40 -10.08
CA GLU A 215 -12.82 -5.68 -10.12
C GLU A 215 -11.38 -5.49 -9.66
N ASP A 216 -10.72 -4.43 -10.11
CA ASP A 216 -9.34 -4.12 -9.70
C ASP A 216 -9.23 -3.85 -8.18
N LEU A 217 -10.34 -3.53 -7.47
CA LEU A 217 -10.31 -3.22 -6.02
C LEU A 217 -10.30 -4.49 -5.17
N GLN A 218 -10.49 -5.66 -5.76
CA GLN A 218 -10.56 -6.95 -5.08
C GLN A 218 -9.39 -7.19 -4.12
N ALA A 219 -8.15 -6.87 -4.55
CA ALA A 219 -6.96 -7.05 -3.74
C ALA A 219 -7.05 -6.29 -2.39
N PHE A 220 -7.61 -5.09 -2.41
CA PHE A 220 -7.80 -4.23 -1.22
C PHE A 220 -9.05 -4.57 -0.41
N ASN A 221 -9.92 -5.43 -0.95
CA ASN A 221 -11.07 -6.02 -0.29
C ASN A 221 -10.78 -7.44 0.23
N SER A 222 -9.51 -7.84 0.32
CA SER A 222 -9.09 -9.10 0.94
C SER A 222 -8.99 -8.97 2.45
N GLU A 223 -9.39 -10.03 3.17
CA GLU A 223 -9.20 -10.12 4.61
C GLU A 223 -7.72 -10.08 5.01
N ALA A 224 -6.83 -10.67 4.20
CA ALA A 224 -5.39 -10.69 4.47
C ALA A 224 -4.81 -9.27 4.45
N VAL A 225 -5.15 -8.47 3.42
CA VAL A 225 -4.73 -7.06 3.33
C VAL A 225 -5.33 -6.25 4.47
N ALA A 226 -6.61 -6.45 4.80
CA ALA A 226 -7.25 -5.78 5.93
C ALA A 226 -6.49 -6.03 7.25
N ARG A 227 -6.11 -7.29 7.51
CA ARG A 227 -5.34 -7.66 8.70
C ARG A 227 -3.91 -7.13 8.66
N ALA A 228 -3.27 -7.08 7.49
CA ALA A 228 -1.94 -6.49 7.33
C ALA A 228 -1.94 -4.98 7.64
N VAL A 229 -2.93 -4.23 7.13
CA VAL A 229 -3.11 -2.80 7.43
C VAL A 229 -3.41 -2.60 8.92
N PHE A 230 -4.28 -3.43 9.51
CA PHE A 230 -4.59 -3.38 10.94
C PHE A 230 -3.37 -3.64 11.82
N GLY A 231 -2.51 -4.59 11.42
CA GLY A 231 -1.29 -4.98 12.12
C GLY A 231 -0.09 -4.07 11.88
N ALA A 232 -0.21 -3.05 11.03
CA ALA A 232 0.88 -2.12 10.74
C ALA A 232 1.32 -1.37 12.00
N LYS A 233 2.62 -1.30 12.28
CA LYS A 233 3.21 -0.55 13.40
C LYS A 233 3.30 0.95 13.12
N ILE A 234 3.23 1.33 11.86
CA ILE A 234 3.33 2.70 11.36
C ILE A 234 1.94 3.19 10.95
N PRO A 235 1.57 4.47 11.16
CA PRO A 235 0.32 5.03 10.65
C PRO A 235 0.17 4.85 9.13
N VAL A 236 -1.01 4.42 8.69
CA VAL A 236 -1.32 4.12 7.29
C VAL A 236 -2.35 5.10 6.76
N VAL A 237 -2.00 5.76 5.65
CA VAL A 237 -2.92 6.52 4.82
C VAL A 237 -3.26 5.69 3.59
N CYS A 238 -4.54 5.41 3.38
CA CYS A 238 -5.02 4.62 2.24
C CYS A 238 -5.74 5.52 1.24
N GLY A 239 -5.23 5.57 0.01
CA GLY A 239 -5.77 6.34 -1.12
C GLY A 239 -6.13 5.44 -2.31
N VAL A 240 -6.72 4.29 -2.02
CA VAL A 240 -7.04 3.25 -3.02
C VAL A 240 -8.41 3.48 -3.64
N GLY A 241 -9.41 3.76 -2.80
CA GLY A 241 -10.76 4.04 -3.24
C GLY A 241 -10.95 5.46 -3.77
N HIS A 242 -11.96 5.64 -4.61
CA HIS A 242 -12.47 6.96 -4.97
C HIS A 242 -13.61 7.37 -4.02
N GLU A 243 -14.21 8.54 -4.21
CA GLU A 243 -15.30 9.03 -3.34
C GLU A 243 -16.45 8.03 -3.18
N ARG A 244 -16.76 7.24 -4.21
CA ARG A 244 -17.88 6.29 -4.24
C ARG A 244 -17.49 4.84 -3.95
N ASP A 245 -16.24 4.46 -4.18
CA ASP A 245 -15.78 3.07 -4.16
C ASP A 245 -14.78 2.87 -3.01
N VAL A 246 -15.32 2.75 -1.78
CA VAL A 246 -14.52 2.56 -0.57
C VAL A 246 -14.13 1.08 -0.44
N SER A 247 -12.83 0.81 -0.30
CA SER A 247 -12.32 -0.54 -0.04
C SER A 247 -12.29 -0.88 1.46
N ILE A 248 -12.18 -2.17 1.80
CA ILE A 248 -11.96 -2.61 3.18
C ILE A 248 -10.65 -2.02 3.72
N ALA A 249 -9.59 -1.99 2.91
CA ALA A 249 -8.32 -1.35 3.30
C ALA A 249 -8.51 0.12 3.71
N ASP A 250 -9.35 0.89 3.00
CA ASP A 250 -9.67 2.28 3.36
C ASP A 250 -10.37 2.39 4.72
N LEU A 251 -11.22 1.41 5.06
CA LEU A 251 -11.95 1.38 6.33
C LEU A 251 -11.02 1.06 7.50
N VAL A 252 -10.07 0.15 7.31
CA VAL A 252 -9.09 -0.26 8.34
C VAL A 252 -8.01 0.80 8.57
N ALA A 253 -7.59 1.50 7.50
CA ALA A 253 -6.50 2.47 7.58
C ALA A 253 -6.75 3.57 8.62
N ASP A 254 -5.66 4.13 9.15
CA ASP A 254 -5.71 5.21 10.14
C ASP A 254 -6.37 6.45 9.53
N VAL A 255 -6.02 6.78 8.28
CA VAL A 255 -6.65 7.85 7.52
C VAL A 255 -7.00 7.38 6.11
N ARG A 256 -8.25 7.64 5.70
CA ARG A 256 -8.68 7.47 4.31
C ARG A 256 -8.41 8.75 3.52
N ALA A 257 -7.90 8.58 2.32
CA ALA A 257 -7.79 9.60 1.28
C ALA A 257 -8.69 9.25 0.10
N ALA A 258 -9.19 10.26 -0.61
CA ALA A 258 -10.10 10.06 -1.74
C ALA A 258 -9.37 9.73 -3.06
N THR A 259 -8.08 10.05 -3.14
CA THR A 259 -7.23 9.84 -4.32
C THR A 259 -5.76 9.70 -3.89
N PRO A 260 -4.87 9.18 -4.75
CA PRO A 260 -3.43 9.16 -4.49
C PRO A 260 -2.87 10.55 -4.14
N SER A 261 -3.25 11.57 -4.92
CA SER A 261 -2.87 12.96 -4.68
C SER A 261 -3.35 13.46 -3.32
N ASN A 262 -4.61 13.16 -2.96
CA ASN A 262 -5.14 13.55 -1.65
C ASN A 262 -4.42 12.83 -0.50
N ALA A 263 -3.97 11.58 -0.70
CA ALA A 263 -3.17 10.87 0.30
C ALA A 263 -1.85 11.62 0.57
N ALA A 264 -1.16 12.04 -0.48
CA ALA A 264 0.04 12.87 -0.36
C ALA A 264 -0.23 14.20 0.36
N GLU A 265 -1.32 14.89 0.02
CA GLU A 265 -1.71 16.16 0.65
C GLU A 265 -2.04 16.05 2.14
N ILE A 266 -2.64 14.93 2.55
CA ILE A 266 -2.99 14.65 3.95
C ILE A 266 -1.72 14.35 4.76
N VAL A 267 -0.76 13.64 4.16
CA VAL A 267 0.47 13.23 4.84
C VAL A 267 1.38 14.41 5.13
N VAL A 268 1.46 15.41 4.25
CA VAL A 268 2.41 16.52 4.40
C VAL A 268 1.73 17.87 4.67
N PRO A 269 2.32 18.72 5.53
CA PRO A 269 1.80 20.06 5.77
C PRO A 269 1.96 20.96 4.53
N SER A 270 1.19 22.04 4.48
CA SER A 270 1.38 23.08 3.46
C SER A 270 2.59 23.95 3.79
N ARG A 271 3.60 23.96 2.91
CA ARG A 271 4.78 24.83 3.02
C ARG A 271 4.41 26.31 3.20
N GLU A 272 3.48 26.80 2.40
CA GLU A 272 3.03 28.20 2.47
C GLU A 272 2.34 28.54 3.78
N GLU A 273 1.55 27.62 4.33
CA GLU A 273 0.90 27.83 5.62
C GLU A 273 1.92 27.84 6.76
N VAL A 274 2.89 26.93 6.73
CA VAL A 274 3.97 26.88 7.72
C VAL A 274 4.81 28.16 7.67
N ILE A 275 5.17 28.65 6.48
CA ILE A 275 5.89 29.93 6.32
C ILE A 275 5.07 31.08 6.92
N ARG A 276 3.78 31.19 6.57
CA ARG A 276 2.89 32.22 7.13
C ARG A 276 2.78 32.16 8.65
N GLN A 277 2.70 30.97 9.23
CA GLN A 277 2.69 30.80 10.69
C GLN A 277 3.99 31.29 11.32
N VAL A 278 5.14 30.92 10.76
CA VAL A 278 6.45 31.39 11.22
C VAL A 278 6.55 32.91 11.14
N ASP A 279 6.18 33.52 10.02
CA ASP A 279 6.20 34.97 9.84
C ASP A 279 5.29 35.70 10.83
N TYR A 280 4.09 35.14 11.07
CA TYR A 280 3.17 35.67 12.07
C TYR A 280 3.80 35.65 13.48
N PHE A 281 4.39 34.53 13.91
CA PHE A 281 5.06 34.44 15.20
C PHE A 281 6.29 35.36 15.30
N MET A 282 7.05 35.51 14.21
CA MET A 282 8.21 36.40 14.11
C MET A 282 7.80 37.88 14.22
N SER A 283 6.70 38.28 13.57
CA SER A 283 6.18 39.65 13.62
C SER A 283 5.66 40.03 15.02
N ARG A 284 5.03 39.09 15.74
CA ARG A 284 4.64 39.27 17.16
C ARG A 284 5.84 39.32 18.09
N SER A 285 6.86 38.51 17.85
CA SER A 285 8.09 38.48 18.64
C SER A 285 8.97 39.73 18.42
N ARG A 286 8.85 40.41 17.28
CA ARG A 286 9.46 41.75 17.08
C ARG A 286 8.77 42.85 17.90
N LYS A 287 7.47 42.71 18.22
CA LYS A 287 6.71 43.68 19.04
C LYS A 287 6.89 43.50 20.55
N ARG A 288 7.41 42.34 20.99
CA ARG A 288 7.85 42.08 22.37
C ARG A 288 9.28 41.56 22.30
N GLY A 289 10.24 42.47 22.40
CA GLY A 289 11.66 42.12 22.38
C GLY A 289 11.96 40.95 23.30
N TRP A 290 12.82 40.05 22.82
CA TRP A 290 13.27 38.78 23.43
C TRP A 290 12.32 37.57 23.31
N CYS A 291 12.69 36.64 22.42
CA CYS A 291 12.67 35.16 22.64
C CYS A 291 12.89 34.32 21.37
N VAL A 292 13.33 34.88 20.24
CA VAL A 292 13.46 34.11 18.98
C VAL A 292 14.67 33.16 18.95
N CYS A 293 15.73 33.42 19.73
CA CYS A 293 16.92 32.56 19.73
C CYS A 293 16.68 31.14 20.29
N ALA A 294 15.67 30.96 21.16
CA ALA A 294 15.38 29.65 21.75
C ALA A 294 14.52 28.74 20.85
N PHE A 295 13.76 29.33 19.92
CA PHE A 295 12.94 28.55 18.98
C PHE A 295 13.79 27.99 17.83
N PHE A 296 14.71 28.82 17.29
CA PHE A 296 15.63 28.41 16.23
C PHE A 296 16.59 27.28 16.65
N ALA A 297 17.08 27.26 17.90
CA ALA A 297 17.94 26.19 18.38
C ALA A 297 17.26 24.80 18.42
N ARG A 298 15.92 24.74 18.39
CA ARG A 298 15.13 23.50 18.39
C ARG A 298 14.62 23.11 17.00
N THR A 299 14.55 24.06 16.07
CA THR A 299 14.09 23.86 14.68
C THR A 299 15.22 23.85 13.64
N GLU A 300 16.44 24.25 13.97
CA GLU A 300 17.59 24.27 13.04
C GLU A 300 17.93 22.91 12.42
N ARG A 301 17.58 21.78 13.05
CA ARG A 301 17.88 20.45 12.46
C ARG A 301 16.90 20.00 11.39
N THR A 302 15.62 20.34 11.52
CA THR A 302 14.58 19.91 10.56
C THR A 302 14.30 21.00 9.54
N VAL A 303 14.36 22.28 9.93
CA VAL A 303 14.10 23.42 9.04
C VAL A 303 15.36 23.88 8.30
N GLY A 304 16.56 23.70 8.89
CA GLY A 304 17.82 24.15 8.29
C GLY A 304 18.19 23.45 6.98
N LEU A 305 17.77 22.19 6.80
CA LEU A 305 17.94 21.46 5.53
C LEU A 305 16.82 21.80 4.53
N TYR A 306 15.62 22.11 5.01
CA TYR A 306 14.48 22.47 4.17
C TYR A 306 14.55 23.89 3.61
N VAL A 307 15.16 24.85 4.34
CA VAL A 307 15.28 26.25 3.93
C VAL A 307 16.48 26.49 3.00
N ALA A 308 17.46 25.58 2.97
CA ALA A 308 18.59 25.67 2.05
C ALA A 308 18.14 25.59 0.58
N ASP A 309 17.08 24.84 0.27
CA ASP A 309 16.48 24.73 -1.07
C ASP A 309 15.44 25.83 -1.37
N ILE A 310 15.20 26.77 -0.46
CA ILE A 310 14.21 27.87 -0.60
C ILE A 310 14.88 29.19 -1.00
N ALA A 311 16.21 29.22 -1.13
CA ALA A 311 16.91 30.46 -1.40
C ALA A 311 16.91 30.83 -2.89
N GLU A 312 15.92 31.61 -3.32
CA GLU A 312 16.27 32.78 -4.14
C GLU A 312 17.14 33.69 -3.26
N PHE A 313 18.42 33.71 -3.63
CA PHE A 313 19.54 34.36 -2.97
C PHE A 313 19.36 35.88 -2.95
N GLU A 314 19.19 36.46 -1.75
CA GLU A 314 19.68 37.82 -1.39
C GLU A 314 19.44 38.10 0.11
N SER A 315 18.39 37.52 0.71
CA SER A 315 18.02 37.81 2.10
C SER A 315 18.85 37.06 3.15
N PHE A 316 19.38 35.88 2.81
CA PHE A 316 20.10 35.02 3.76
C PHE A 316 21.56 35.47 3.99
N GLU A 317 22.26 35.95 2.96
CA GLU A 317 23.59 36.56 3.13
C GLU A 317 23.51 37.87 3.93
N TYR A 318 22.50 38.70 3.63
CA TYR A 318 22.22 39.91 4.43
C TYR A 318 21.96 39.55 5.90
N PHE A 319 21.24 38.44 6.15
CA PHE A 319 20.92 37.94 7.48
C PHE A 319 22.15 37.38 8.21
N SER A 320 22.94 36.52 7.56
CA SER A 320 24.19 35.95 8.10
C SER A 320 25.22 37.03 8.44
N ALA A 321 25.42 38.00 7.54
CA ALA A 321 26.35 39.12 7.74
C ALA A 321 25.91 40.07 8.87
N ARG A 322 24.62 40.13 9.21
CA ARG A 322 24.08 40.96 10.29
C ARG A 322 24.08 40.25 11.65
N ILE A 323 23.90 38.93 11.65
CA ILE A 323 24.10 38.09 12.83
C ILE A 323 25.59 38.07 13.22
N GLN A 324 26.51 37.89 12.26
CA GLN A 324 27.95 37.94 12.54
C GLN A 324 28.41 39.33 13.04
N ARG A 325 27.87 40.43 12.49
CA ARG A 325 28.12 41.78 13.00
C ARG A 325 27.55 42.01 14.41
N GLY A 326 26.41 41.39 14.74
CA GLY A 326 25.84 41.37 16.09
C GLY A 326 26.72 40.61 17.10
N PHE A 327 27.32 39.50 16.68
CA PHE A 327 28.27 38.73 17.49
C PHE A 327 29.63 39.44 17.66
N GLN A 328 30.18 40.10 16.63
CA GLN A 328 31.44 40.84 16.73
C GLN A 328 31.33 42.10 17.60
N LYS A 329 30.19 42.83 17.56
CA LYS A 329 29.95 43.99 18.45
C LYS A 329 29.93 43.61 19.94
N ARG A 330 29.66 42.35 20.30
CA ARG A 330 29.74 41.86 21.69
C ARG A 330 31.15 41.41 22.12
N LYS A 331 32.02 40.99 21.20
CA LYS A 331 33.43 40.67 21.54
C LYS A 331 34.31 41.91 21.77
N GLY A 332 33.92 43.08 21.24
CA GLY A 332 34.62 44.35 21.47
C GLY A 332 34.18 45.15 22.71
N GLY A 333 33.09 44.76 23.38
CA GLY A 333 32.54 45.47 24.54
C GLY A 333 32.83 44.84 25.90
N ALA A 334 33.74 43.85 25.95
CA ALA A 334 34.14 43.16 27.17
C ALA A 334 35.67 43.11 27.28
N LYS A 335 36.31 44.27 27.37
CA LYS A 335 37.59 44.47 28.08
C LYS A 335 37.52 45.84 28.74
N LEU A 336 37.95 45.84 30.01
CA LEU A 336 38.06 46.98 30.94
C LEU A 336 38.59 48.25 30.31
#